data_AF-A0A821ZAA5-F1
#
_entry.id   AF-A0A821ZAA5-F1
#
_cell.length_a   1.000
_cell.length_b   1.000
_cell.length_c   1.000
_cell.angle_alpha   90.00
_cell.angle_beta   90.00
_cell.angle_gamma   90.00
#
_symmetry.space_group_name_H-M   'P 1'
#
loop_
_entity.id
_entity.type
_entity.pdbx_description
1 polymer ?
#
loop_
_entity_poly.entity_id
_entity_poly.type
_entity_poly.pdbx_seq_one_letter_code
_entity_poly.pdbx_strand_id
1 'polypeptide(L)'
;MSTDGYRLTWEDIFSQDGPVDRNKWDFDVGGGGWGDPVHSQLSVHKIFLNCRGLWPAIWMLPKTQSYGNAYWPDNGEIDLMEQVGYEPNTVVSSVHTAAFNHMKGSQPTNGVHVSDACDNFKIYTLKWTPDKLEMFVGGEDNPFEKRVLIWEKGTHSWEGW
;
A
#
# COMPACT_ATOMS: atom_id res chain seq x y z
N MET A 1 23.29 3.56 8.27
CA MET A 1 22.39 3.85 7.15
C MET A 1 21.86 5.26 7.34
N SER A 2 22.05 6.15 6.36
CA SER A 2 21.51 7.51 6.40
C SER A 2 20.01 7.41 6.23
N THR A 3 19.24 7.68 7.27
CA THR A 3 17.79 7.91 7.14
C THR A 3 17.61 9.25 6.45
N ASP A 4 16.87 9.33 5.34
CA ASP A 4 16.51 10.58 4.62
C ASP A 4 15.66 11.54 5.49
N GLY A 5 16.07 11.84 6.72
CA GLY A 5 15.29 12.55 7.73
C GLY A 5 14.21 11.73 8.43
N TYR A 6 13.99 10.47 8.06
CA TYR A 6 12.96 9.60 8.67
C TYR A 6 13.40 9.05 10.03
N ARG A 7 12.45 9.01 10.98
CA ARG A 7 12.62 8.36 12.28
C ARG A 7 11.65 7.19 12.37
N LEU A 8 12.14 6.03 12.80
CA LEU A 8 11.30 4.88 13.08
C LEU A 8 10.28 5.22 14.19
N THR A 9 8.99 5.03 13.91
CA THR A 9 7.90 5.29 14.86
C THR A 9 7.16 4.02 15.25
N TRP A 10 7.17 3.00 14.40
CA TRP A 10 6.51 1.72 14.62
C TRP A 10 7.19 0.64 13.78
N GLU A 11 7.33 -0.56 14.34
CA GLU A 11 7.77 -1.75 13.61
C GLU A 11 7.20 -3.02 14.20
N ASP A 12 7.07 -4.04 13.36
CA ASP A 12 7.00 -5.43 13.76
C ASP A 12 7.94 -6.26 12.88
N ILE A 13 8.89 -6.94 13.52
CA ILE A 13 9.90 -7.76 12.83
C ILE A 13 9.55 -9.25 12.86
N PHE A 14 8.41 -9.62 13.46
CA PHE A 14 7.94 -11.02 13.56
C PHE A 14 9.01 -11.99 14.11
N SER A 15 9.76 -11.55 15.13
CA SER A 15 10.92 -12.29 15.65
C SER A 15 10.59 -13.48 16.57
N GLN A 16 9.32 -13.73 16.83
CA GLN A 16 8.84 -14.77 17.74
C GLN A 16 7.84 -15.67 17.02
N ASP A 17 7.94 -16.98 17.26
CA ASP A 17 6.96 -17.94 16.79
C ASP A 17 5.66 -17.83 17.60
N GLY A 18 4.52 -17.99 16.91
CA GLY A 18 3.19 -17.96 17.53
C GLY A 18 2.23 -17.00 16.81
N PRO A 19 1.07 -16.71 17.43
CA PRO A 19 0.13 -15.70 16.92
C PRO A 19 0.78 -14.31 16.86
N VAL A 20 0.27 -13.46 15.97
CA VAL A 20 0.67 -12.05 15.89
C VAL A 20 0.39 -11.30 17.21
N ASP A 21 1.21 -10.30 17.51
CA ASP A 21 1.01 -9.42 18.67
C ASP A 21 -0.31 -8.65 18.54
N ARG A 22 -1.29 -8.97 19.39
CA ARG A 22 -2.63 -8.36 19.37
C ARG A 22 -2.65 -6.89 19.81
N ASN A 23 -1.54 -6.35 20.33
CA ASN A 23 -1.41 -4.91 20.56
C ASN A 23 -1.02 -4.14 19.29
N LYS A 24 -0.59 -4.86 18.25
CA LYS A 24 -0.14 -4.32 16.97
C LYS A 24 -1.08 -4.67 15.82
N TRP A 25 -1.68 -5.87 15.88
CA TRP A 25 -2.49 -6.43 14.83
C TRP A 25 -3.88 -6.81 15.34
N ASP A 26 -4.88 -6.46 14.54
CA ASP A 26 -6.25 -6.96 14.71
C ASP A 26 -6.67 -7.79 13.49
N PHE A 27 -7.83 -8.43 13.58
CA PHE A 27 -8.36 -9.27 12.51
C PHE A 27 -9.70 -8.74 12.02
N ASP A 28 -9.79 -8.51 10.72
CA ASP A 28 -11.08 -8.31 10.06
C ASP A 28 -11.80 -9.65 9.95
N VAL A 29 -12.81 -9.84 10.80
CA VAL A 29 -13.66 -11.03 10.80
C VAL A 29 -15.04 -10.63 10.30
N GLY A 30 -15.31 -10.98 9.04
CA GLY A 30 -16.44 -10.41 8.29
C GLY A 30 -15.97 -9.20 7.48
N GLY A 31 -16.37 -9.10 6.21
CA GLY A 31 -15.74 -8.24 5.20
C GLY A 31 -15.92 -6.72 5.36
N GLY A 32 -15.35 -6.11 6.40
CA GLY A 32 -15.23 -4.66 6.56
C GLY A 32 -13.84 -4.33 7.11
N GLY A 33 -12.96 -3.86 6.23
CA GLY A 33 -11.54 -3.68 6.52
C GLY A 33 -11.21 -2.51 7.45
N TRP A 34 -10.04 -2.57 8.09
CA TRP A 34 -9.46 -1.46 8.86
C TRP A 34 -7.95 -1.32 8.64
N GLY A 35 -7.49 -0.10 8.38
CA GLY A 35 -6.07 0.26 8.33
C GLY A 35 -5.82 1.65 8.95
N ASP A 36 -4.58 1.90 9.36
CA ASP A 36 -4.07 3.18 9.88
C ASP A 36 -2.79 3.52 9.08
N PRO A 37 -2.67 4.73 8.51
CA PRO A 37 -1.82 5.73 9.18
C PRO A 37 -2.16 7.20 8.89
N VAL A 38 -1.48 8.07 9.64
CA VAL A 38 -1.35 9.50 9.35
C VAL A 38 0.13 9.83 9.10
N HIS A 39 0.46 10.32 7.89
CA HIS A 39 1.73 10.92 7.48
C HIS A 39 3.03 10.16 7.88
N SER A 40 3.25 8.99 7.31
CA SER A 40 4.46 8.18 7.57
C SER A 40 4.98 7.47 6.31
N GLN A 41 6.28 7.18 6.29
CA GLN A 41 6.80 6.14 5.41
C GLN A 41 6.41 4.78 5.98
N LEU A 42 5.75 3.95 5.16
CA LEU A 42 5.45 2.56 5.49
C LEU A 42 6.31 1.65 4.60
N SER A 43 7.04 0.73 5.22
CA SER A 43 7.76 -0.34 4.54
C SER A 43 7.25 -1.68 5.07
N VAL A 44 6.65 -2.48 4.17
CA VAL A 44 6.18 -3.83 4.52
C VAL A 44 7.10 -4.85 3.88
N HIS A 45 7.60 -5.77 4.71
CA HIS A 45 8.41 -6.90 4.28
C HIS A 45 7.53 -8.16 4.26
N LYS A 46 7.59 -8.89 3.14
CA LYS A 46 7.13 -10.27 2.93
C LYS A 46 5.67 -10.47 2.54
N ILE A 47 5.46 -10.95 1.31
CA ILE A 47 4.40 -11.90 0.98
C ILE A 47 5.01 -12.97 0.04
N PHE A 48 4.91 -14.25 0.39
CA PHE A 48 5.18 -15.38 -0.52
C PHE A 48 3.85 -15.87 -1.07
N LEU A 49 3.69 -15.89 -2.39
CA LEU A 49 2.50 -16.44 -3.02
C LEU A 49 2.94 -17.31 -4.17
N ASN A 50 2.47 -18.55 -4.16
CA ASN A 50 2.54 -19.36 -5.36
C ASN A 50 1.43 -18.84 -6.31
N CYS A 51 1.79 -17.82 -7.10
CA CYS A 51 0.89 -16.83 -7.72
C CYS A 51 0.02 -17.35 -8.88
N ARG A 52 -0.92 -18.27 -8.60
CA ARG A 52 -2.07 -18.47 -9.50
C ARG A 52 -3.34 -18.63 -8.70
N GLY A 53 -4.32 -17.75 -8.96
CA GLY A 53 -5.63 -17.75 -8.27
C GLY A 53 -5.67 -17.00 -6.94
N LEU A 54 -4.56 -16.39 -6.51
CA LEU A 54 -4.50 -15.52 -5.33
C LEU A 54 -4.55 -14.05 -5.74
N TRP A 55 -5.05 -13.20 -4.85
CA TRP A 55 -5.00 -11.75 -4.94
C TRP A 55 -4.54 -11.18 -3.60
N PRO A 56 -3.23 -11.24 -3.29
CA PRO A 56 -2.68 -10.49 -2.17
C PRO A 56 -2.93 -8.99 -2.29
N ALA A 57 -3.05 -8.33 -1.14
CA ALA A 57 -3.01 -6.89 -1.06
C ALA A 57 -2.24 -6.44 0.18
N ILE A 58 -1.44 -5.38 0.04
CA ILE A 58 -0.95 -4.53 1.11
C ILE A 58 -1.54 -3.15 0.82
N TRP A 59 -2.45 -2.72 1.67
CA TRP A 59 -3.30 -1.57 1.42
C TRP A 59 -3.66 -0.87 2.73
N MET A 60 -4.21 0.33 2.62
CA MET A 60 -4.40 1.23 3.74
C MET A 60 -5.72 1.97 3.58
N LEU A 61 -6.49 2.04 4.65
CA LEU A 61 -7.72 2.81 4.74
C LEU A 61 -7.60 3.96 5.73
N PRO A 62 -8.45 4.98 5.60
CA PRO A 62 -8.54 6.08 6.55
C PRO A 62 -9.18 5.60 7.86
N LYS A 63 -8.58 5.94 9.00
CA LYS A 63 -9.14 5.59 10.31
C LYS A 63 -10.55 6.13 10.57
N THR A 64 -10.89 7.27 9.98
CA THR A 64 -12.11 8.03 10.29
C THR A 64 -12.80 8.49 9.02
N GLN A 65 -14.12 8.59 9.07
CA GLN A 65 -14.92 9.30 8.08
C GLN A 65 -14.87 10.81 8.38
N SER A 66 -13.81 11.47 7.92
CA SER A 66 -13.61 12.92 8.04
C SER A 66 -14.21 13.72 6.88
N TYR A 67 -14.42 13.07 5.73
CA TYR A 67 -14.85 13.69 4.48
C TYR A 67 -16.09 13.00 3.92
N GLY A 68 -16.92 13.79 3.22
CA GLY A 68 -18.09 13.31 2.49
C GLY A 68 -19.20 12.68 3.35
N ASN A 69 -20.07 11.91 2.71
CA ASN A 69 -21.23 11.27 3.32
C ASN A 69 -21.10 9.75 3.39
N ALA A 70 -20.17 9.16 2.63
CA ALA A 70 -19.80 7.76 2.71
C ALA A 70 -18.41 7.62 3.34
N TYR A 71 -18.09 6.45 3.89
CA TYR A 71 -16.72 6.18 4.35
C TYR A 71 -15.77 6.04 3.15
N TRP A 72 -16.09 5.11 2.25
CA TRP A 72 -15.39 4.93 0.99
C TRP A 72 -16.31 5.32 -0.18
N PRO A 73 -15.81 5.96 -1.24
CA PRO A 73 -14.41 6.35 -1.48
C PRO A 73 -14.06 7.74 -0.92
N ASP A 74 -14.99 8.38 -0.21
CA ASP A 74 -14.86 9.80 0.17
C ASP A 74 -13.62 10.10 1.03
N ASN A 75 -13.11 9.11 1.78
CA ASN A 75 -11.98 9.28 2.68
C ASN A 75 -10.69 8.63 2.15
N GLY A 76 -10.76 8.01 0.97
CA GLY A 76 -9.64 7.45 0.25
C GLY A 76 -9.28 6.00 0.59
N GLU A 77 -8.34 5.47 -0.21
CA GLU A 77 -7.71 4.15 -0.07
C GLU A 77 -6.35 4.20 -0.79
N ILE A 78 -5.34 3.58 -0.21
CA ILE A 78 -4.00 3.50 -0.79
C ILE A 78 -3.63 2.02 -0.92
N ASP A 79 -3.59 1.54 -2.16
CA ASP A 79 -3.16 0.18 -2.48
C ASP A 79 -1.68 0.20 -2.82
N LEU A 80 -0.85 -0.05 -1.80
CA LEU A 80 0.60 -0.06 -1.94
C LEU A 80 1.06 -1.23 -2.81
N MET A 81 0.47 -2.41 -2.62
CA MET A 81 0.70 -3.56 -3.46
C MET A 81 -0.57 -4.37 -3.65
N GLU A 82 -0.89 -4.63 -4.90
CA GLU A 82 -1.76 -5.70 -5.33
C GLU A 82 -1.01 -6.59 -6.32
N GLN A 83 -1.28 -7.89 -6.30
CA GLN A 83 -0.89 -8.79 -7.37
C GLN A 83 -2.08 -9.67 -7.73
N VAL A 84 -2.42 -9.76 -9.01
CA VAL A 84 -3.46 -10.67 -9.46
C VAL A 84 -2.77 -11.92 -9.98
N GLY A 85 -3.10 -13.10 -9.46
CA GLY A 85 -2.46 -14.36 -9.86
C GLY A 85 -2.61 -14.77 -11.33
N TYR A 86 -3.32 -13.99 -12.14
CA TYR A 86 -3.30 -14.11 -13.62
C TYR A 86 -2.03 -13.47 -14.21
N GLU A 87 -1.48 -12.45 -13.55
CA GLU A 87 -0.22 -11.77 -13.86
C GLU A 87 0.74 -11.84 -12.66
N PRO A 88 1.31 -13.03 -12.37
CA PRO A 88 2.04 -13.31 -11.13
C PRO A 88 3.18 -12.31 -10.85
N ASN A 89 3.90 -11.91 -11.89
CA ASN A 89 5.07 -11.05 -11.79
C ASN A 89 4.75 -9.57 -12.02
N THR A 90 3.49 -9.16 -11.90
CA THR A 90 3.09 -7.76 -11.97
C THR A 90 2.70 -7.28 -10.58
N VAL A 91 3.43 -6.27 -10.08
CA VAL A 91 3.07 -5.53 -8.87
C VAL A 91 2.28 -4.31 -9.29
N VAL A 92 1.06 -4.18 -8.78
CA VAL A 92 0.15 -3.08 -9.08
C VAL A 92 0.00 -2.21 -7.84
N SER A 93 -0.05 -0.90 -8.05
CA SER A 93 -0.41 0.06 -7.02
C SER A 93 -1.53 0.96 -7.52
N SER A 94 -2.46 1.30 -6.63
CA SER A 94 -3.62 2.12 -6.92
C SER A 94 -3.88 3.16 -5.81
N VAL A 95 -4.55 4.25 -6.17
CA VAL A 95 -5.07 5.24 -5.20
C VAL A 95 -6.55 5.44 -5.48
N HIS A 96 -7.38 5.34 -4.45
CA HIS A 96 -8.79 5.69 -4.56
C HIS A 96 -9.11 6.95 -3.75
N THR A 97 -9.94 7.81 -4.32
CA THR A 97 -10.52 8.99 -3.69
C THR A 97 -11.98 9.14 -4.11
N ALA A 98 -12.69 10.10 -3.50
CA ALA A 98 -14.03 10.50 -3.90
C ALA A 98 -14.13 10.75 -5.42
N ALA A 99 -13.14 11.46 -5.97
CA ALA A 99 -13.06 11.81 -7.38
C ALA A 99 -12.61 10.65 -8.26
N PHE A 100 -11.63 9.86 -7.80
CA PHE A 100 -10.97 8.82 -8.58
C PHE A 100 -11.10 7.45 -7.94
N ASN A 101 -11.96 6.57 -8.44
CA ASN A 101 -12.14 5.25 -7.83
C ASN A 101 -12.62 4.19 -8.83
N HIS A 102 -12.58 2.92 -8.41
CA HIS A 102 -12.88 1.79 -9.30
C HIS A 102 -14.33 1.76 -9.78
N MET A 103 -15.28 2.30 -9.01
CA MET A 103 -16.68 2.41 -9.46
C MET A 103 -16.82 3.35 -10.66
N LYS A 104 -15.89 4.30 -10.81
CA LYS A 104 -15.80 5.23 -11.95
C LYS A 104 -14.78 4.79 -13.01
N GLY A 105 -13.95 3.79 -12.71
CA GLY A 105 -12.83 3.38 -13.55
C GLY A 105 -11.77 4.47 -13.77
N SER A 106 -11.65 5.41 -12.82
CA SER A 106 -10.80 6.59 -12.94
C SER A 106 -9.65 6.64 -11.92
N GLN A 107 -9.50 5.61 -11.09
CA GLN A 107 -8.42 5.51 -10.13
C GLN A 107 -7.05 5.56 -10.82
N PRO A 108 -6.08 6.33 -10.30
CA PRO A 108 -4.69 6.20 -10.67
C PRO A 108 -4.20 4.80 -10.34
N THR A 109 -3.81 4.05 -11.36
CA THR A 109 -3.25 2.70 -11.22
C THR A 109 -2.06 2.56 -12.13
N ASN A 110 -0.99 1.93 -11.65
CA ASN A 110 0.11 1.50 -12.49
C ASN A 110 0.64 0.13 -12.05
N GLY A 111 1.12 -0.65 -13.02
CA GLY A 111 1.72 -1.96 -12.80
C GLY A 111 3.15 -1.99 -13.31
N VAL A 112 4.04 -2.66 -12.56
CA VAL A 112 5.42 -2.91 -12.99
C VAL A 112 5.74 -4.39 -12.95
N HIS A 113 6.47 -4.85 -13.96
CA HIS A 113 6.98 -6.21 -13.98
C HIS A 113 8.16 -6.39 -13.02
N VAL A 114 8.06 -7.40 -12.16
CA VAL A 114 9.06 -7.83 -11.18
C VAL A 114 9.20 -9.33 -11.34
N SER A 115 10.27 -9.77 -12.00
CA SER A 115 10.45 -11.12 -12.55
C SER A 115 10.35 -12.28 -11.55
N ASP A 116 10.48 -12.00 -10.27
CA ASP A 116 10.54 -12.95 -9.15
C ASP A 116 9.66 -12.49 -7.98
N ALA A 117 8.62 -11.69 -8.24
CA ALA A 117 7.73 -11.15 -7.22
C ALA A 117 7.03 -12.23 -6.37
N CYS A 118 6.87 -13.42 -6.94
CA CYS A 118 6.22 -14.56 -6.30
C CYS A 118 7.21 -15.49 -5.57
N ASP A 119 8.47 -15.45 -5.99
CA ASP A 119 9.48 -16.42 -5.59
C ASP A 119 10.38 -15.88 -4.48
N ASN A 120 10.55 -14.56 -4.41
CA ASN A 120 11.46 -13.90 -3.49
C ASN A 120 10.77 -12.81 -2.68
N PHE A 121 11.32 -12.56 -1.49
CA PHE A 121 10.95 -11.41 -0.70
C PHE A 121 11.14 -10.12 -1.49
N LYS A 122 10.11 -9.27 -1.42
CA LYS A 122 10.16 -7.88 -1.88
C LYS A 122 9.86 -6.95 -0.73
N ILE A 123 10.46 -5.77 -0.82
CA ILE A 123 10.18 -4.63 0.06
C ILE A 123 9.26 -3.70 -0.72
N TYR A 124 8.06 -3.50 -0.20
CA TYR A 124 7.11 -2.53 -0.72
C TYR A 124 7.20 -1.28 0.14
N THR A 125 7.46 -0.14 -0.48
CA THR A 125 7.70 1.12 0.24
C THR A 125 6.76 2.21 -0.24
N LEU A 126 6.04 2.82 0.70
CA LEU A 126 5.30 4.05 0.50
C LEU A 126 6.07 5.23 1.08
N LYS A 127 6.44 6.20 0.26
CA LYS A 127 6.81 7.54 0.70
C LYS A 127 5.58 8.44 0.60
N TRP A 128 5.06 8.87 1.74
CA TRP A 128 3.90 9.74 1.83
C TRP A 128 4.28 11.10 2.43
N THR A 129 4.03 12.16 1.68
CA THR A 129 4.15 13.55 2.12
C THR A 129 2.83 14.30 1.91
N PRO A 130 2.66 15.50 2.48
CA PRO A 130 1.49 16.34 2.21
C PRO A 130 1.28 16.75 0.74
N ASP A 131 2.28 16.49 -0.12
CA ASP A 131 2.29 16.89 -1.52
C ASP A 131 2.36 15.72 -2.50
N LYS A 132 2.75 14.51 -2.05
CA LYS A 132 2.81 13.34 -2.94
C LYS A 132 2.78 11.99 -2.21
N LEU A 133 2.34 10.98 -2.95
CA LEU A 133 2.54 9.56 -2.67
C LEU A 133 3.52 9.00 -3.71
N GLU A 134 4.53 8.27 -3.26
CA GLU A 134 5.42 7.51 -4.13
C GLU A 134 5.52 6.07 -3.62
N MET A 135 5.18 5.12 -4.50
CA MET A 135 5.13 3.70 -4.18
C MET A 135 6.23 2.97 -4.94
N PHE A 136 6.92 2.08 -4.23
CA PHE A 136 8.08 1.35 -4.75
C PHE A 136 8.02 -0.13 -4.41
N VAL A 137 8.68 -0.92 -5.24
CA VAL A 137 9.03 -2.31 -4.99
C VAL A 137 10.52 -2.50 -5.23
N GLY A 138 11.18 -3.19 -4.31
CA GLY A 138 12.61 -3.48 -4.41
C GLY A 138 13.04 -4.66 -3.54
N GLY A 139 14.35 -4.87 -3.44
CA GLY A 139 14.98 -5.86 -2.57
C GLY A 139 15.64 -5.23 -1.34
N GLU A 140 16.22 -6.05 -0.47
CA GLU A 140 16.92 -5.61 0.74
C GLU A 140 18.04 -4.60 0.45
N ASP A 141 18.80 -4.80 -0.62
CA ASP A 141 19.89 -3.89 -1.01
C ASP A 141 19.37 -2.53 -1.53
N ASN A 142 18.17 -2.51 -2.11
CA ASN A 142 17.56 -1.31 -2.65
C ASN A 142 16.03 -1.37 -2.57
N PRO A 143 15.40 -0.88 -1.49
CA PRO A 143 13.94 -0.88 -1.36
C PRO A 143 13.23 0.12 -2.28
N PHE A 144 13.98 0.95 -3.01
CA PHE A 144 13.47 1.95 -3.95
C PHE A 144 13.78 1.60 -5.42
N GLU A 145 14.14 0.35 -5.71
CA GLU A 145 14.64 -0.10 -7.02
C GLU A 145 13.68 0.24 -8.18
N LYS A 146 12.40 -0.14 -8.04
CA LYS A 146 11.38 0.12 -9.04
C LYS A 146 10.29 0.98 -8.44
N ARG A 147 10.04 2.12 -9.05
CA ARG A 147 8.89 2.96 -8.73
C ARG A 147 7.66 2.45 -9.45
N VAL A 148 6.62 2.13 -8.68
CA VAL A 148 5.34 1.63 -9.18
C VAL A 148 4.42 2.78 -9.54
N LEU A 149 4.11 3.67 -8.59
CA LEU A 149 3.17 4.78 -8.80
C LEU A 149 3.68 6.07 -8.14
N ILE A 150 3.42 7.21 -8.78
CA ILE A 150 3.50 8.54 -8.16
C ILE A 150 2.13 9.19 -8.27
N TRP A 151 1.65 9.77 -7.18
CA TRP A 151 0.49 10.65 -7.14
C TRP A 151 0.88 11.98 -6.50
N GLU A 152 0.67 13.11 -7.17
CA GLU A 152 1.09 14.44 -6.71
C GLU A 152 -0.09 15.38 -6.44
N LYS A 153 0.13 16.36 -5.57
CA LYS A 153 -0.84 17.42 -5.25
C LYS A 153 -1.03 18.33 -6.43
N GLY A 154 -2.28 18.61 -6.79
CA GLY A 154 -2.59 19.62 -7.80
C GLY A 154 -2.40 19.15 -9.24
N THR A 155 -2.02 17.89 -9.48
CA THR A 155 -2.28 17.24 -10.78
C THR A 155 -3.78 17.01 -10.99
N HIS A 156 -4.56 17.03 -9.90
CA HIS A 156 -6.03 16.92 -9.86
C HIS A 156 -6.62 17.91 -8.82
N SER A 157 -7.94 18.17 -8.88
CA SER A 157 -8.66 19.11 -8.00
C SER A 157 -8.40 18.84 -6.50
N TRP A 158 -8.80 19.74 -5.60
CA TRP A 158 -8.68 19.54 -4.15
C TRP A 158 -9.38 18.26 -3.65
N GLU A 159 -10.24 17.64 -4.46
CA GLU A 159 -10.92 16.34 -4.26
C GLU A 159 -10.02 15.12 -4.60
N GLY A 160 -8.79 15.36 -5.05
CA GLY A 160 -7.75 14.37 -5.33
C GLY A 160 -6.80 14.10 -4.15
N TRP A 161 -7.15 14.59 -2.95
CA TRP A 161 -6.45 14.36 -1.68
C TRP A 161 -7.26 13.48 -0.76
#